data_AF-A0A399X3F6-F1
#
_entry.id   AF-A0A399X3F6-F1
#
_cell.length_a   1.000
_cell.length_b   1.000
_cell.length_c   1.000
_cell.angle_alpha   90.00
_cell.angle_beta   90.00
_cell.angle_gamma   90.00
#
_symmetry.space_group_name_H-M   'P 1'
#
loop_
_entity.id
_entity.type
_entity.pdbx_description
1 polymer ?
#
loop_
_entity_poly.entity_id
_entity_poly.type
_entity_poly.pdbx_seq_one_letter_code
_entity_poly.pdbx_strand_id
1 'polypeptide(L)'
;MRATLRAFLEGLIDYAGLFPPARLDMGPAVAQYLRYVGGPEAWLVRRFACPVSRLSEFGAELPADGARGIGVTAIGRGGDSLDSFLQGLALDLRDLESFASEFGERAAVECLEARTPPNARDFEAALQALSSAFEGDAFAEVGWEEGISDRLALIAERPNVGAKARTGGLPDRGYPSARDLAEFLQQSIDLEIPFKLTAGLHHPFCHDDPEGRRSHGFLNVLAAAALHWEHQLSVSEIAAVLEDSEPGHFRFEDTAFGWTDLSGSIETVRDLRGALLTIGSCSVDEPLEDLASLGLAAPQTP
;
A
#
# COMPACT_ATOMS: atom_id res chain seq x y z
N MET A 1 -3.99 -4.82 -22.36
CA MET A 1 -3.06 -4.13 -21.43
C MET A 1 -1.64 -4.42 -21.87
N ARG A 2 -0.77 -3.42 -21.87
CA ARG A 2 0.66 -3.55 -22.21
C ARG A 2 1.41 -4.28 -21.09
N ALA A 3 2.50 -4.98 -21.41
CA ALA A 3 3.16 -5.84 -20.43
C ALA A 3 3.81 -5.06 -19.27
N THR A 4 4.36 -3.86 -19.49
CA THR A 4 4.90 -3.06 -18.37
C THR A 4 3.84 -2.53 -17.44
N LEU A 5 2.72 -2.04 -17.97
CA LEU A 5 1.57 -1.64 -17.15
C LEU A 5 1.05 -2.83 -16.33
N ARG A 6 0.98 -4.02 -16.94
CA ARG A 6 0.62 -5.23 -16.23
C ARG A 6 1.60 -5.53 -15.08
N ALA A 7 2.90 -5.44 -15.33
CA ALA A 7 3.92 -5.68 -14.30
C ALA A 7 3.83 -4.69 -13.13
N PHE A 8 3.54 -3.41 -13.41
CA PHE A 8 3.32 -2.40 -12.36
C PHE A 8 2.14 -2.72 -11.44
N LEU A 9 1.07 -3.27 -12.03
CA LEU A 9 -0.20 -3.47 -11.36
C LEU A 9 -0.36 -4.87 -10.75
N GLU A 10 0.49 -5.83 -11.10
CA GLU A 10 0.41 -7.19 -10.59
C GLU A 10 0.61 -7.25 -9.07
N GLY A 11 -0.37 -7.81 -8.36
CA GLY A 11 -0.42 -7.91 -6.90
C GLY A 11 -0.33 -6.55 -6.19
N LEU A 12 -0.76 -5.46 -6.83
CA LEU A 12 -0.62 -4.11 -6.29
C LEU A 12 -1.56 -3.85 -5.11
N ILE A 13 -2.79 -4.35 -5.16
CA ILE A 13 -3.85 -3.93 -4.24
C ILE A 13 -3.98 -4.87 -3.05
N ASP A 14 -3.79 -4.32 -1.86
CA ASP A 14 -4.39 -4.85 -0.63
C ASP A 14 -5.81 -4.29 -0.52
N TYR A 15 -6.81 -5.15 -0.68
CA TYR A 15 -8.22 -4.75 -0.73
C TYR A 15 -8.72 -4.32 0.65
N ALA A 16 -9.09 -3.05 0.76
CA ALA A 16 -9.44 -2.36 1.99
C ALA A 16 -10.93 -1.96 2.04
N GLY A 17 -11.83 -2.83 1.58
CA GLY A 17 -13.28 -2.55 1.50
C GLY A 17 -13.94 -2.17 2.84
N LEU A 18 -13.36 -2.59 3.97
CA LEU A 18 -13.82 -2.22 5.32
C LEU A 18 -13.55 -0.74 5.67
N PHE A 19 -12.65 -0.08 4.93
CA PHE A 19 -12.17 1.25 5.24
C PHE A 19 -12.86 2.30 4.35
N PRO A 20 -12.90 3.57 4.78
CA PRO A 20 -13.44 4.65 3.94
C PRO A 20 -12.71 4.76 2.59
N PRO A 21 -13.42 5.22 1.53
CA PRO A 21 -14.83 5.61 1.52
C PRO A 21 -15.85 4.46 1.52
N ALA A 22 -15.47 3.23 1.13
CA ALA A 22 -16.43 2.13 0.95
C ALA A 22 -17.15 1.72 2.25
N ARG A 23 -16.41 1.55 3.36
CA ARG A 23 -16.94 1.20 4.69
C ARG A 23 -17.91 0.02 4.69
N LEU A 24 -17.60 -1.03 3.93
CA LEU A 24 -18.43 -2.23 3.88
C LEU A 24 -18.40 -2.96 5.23
N ASP A 25 -19.49 -3.65 5.54
CA ASP A 25 -19.50 -4.67 6.58
C ASP A 25 -18.66 -5.89 6.16
N MET A 26 -18.29 -6.75 7.11
CA MET A 26 -17.36 -7.86 6.86
C MET A 26 -17.85 -8.82 5.78
N GLY A 27 -19.06 -9.35 5.89
CA GLY A 27 -19.62 -10.29 4.90
C GLY A 27 -19.58 -9.74 3.47
N PRO A 28 -20.15 -8.55 3.19
CA PRO A 28 -20.04 -7.92 1.87
C PRO A 28 -18.60 -7.68 1.41
N ALA A 29 -17.71 -7.21 2.28
CA ALA A 29 -16.31 -6.99 1.94
C ALA A 29 -15.59 -8.30 1.56
N VAL A 30 -15.79 -9.38 2.33
CA VAL A 30 -15.22 -10.70 2.06
C VAL A 30 -15.79 -11.27 0.77
N ALA A 31 -17.11 -11.18 0.54
CA ALA A 31 -17.73 -11.64 -0.70
C ALA A 31 -17.16 -10.92 -1.93
N GLN A 32 -16.97 -9.59 -1.83
CA GLN A 32 -16.39 -8.80 -2.91
C GLN A 32 -14.92 -9.15 -3.15
N TYR A 33 -14.13 -9.33 -2.08
CA TYR A 33 -12.76 -9.80 -2.19
C TYR A 33 -12.65 -11.18 -2.84
N LEU A 34 -13.48 -12.14 -2.41
CA LEU A 34 -13.52 -13.49 -2.99
C LEU A 34 -13.92 -13.48 -4.47
N ARG A 35 -14.81 -12.56 -4.88
CA ARG A 35 -15.11 -12.32 -6.30
C ARG A 35 -13.86 -11.91 -7.08
N TYR A 36 -13.07 -10.96 -6.56
CA TYR A 36 -11.85 -10.52 -7.24
C TYR A 36 -10.83 -11.64 -7.37
N VAL A 37 -10.53 -12.35 -6.27
CA VAL A 37 -9.49 -13.40 -6.30
C VAL A 37 -9.92 -14.67 -7.03
N GLY A 38 -11.23 -14.90 -7.19
CA GLY A 38 -11.78 -15.95 -8.05
C GLY A 38 -12.06 -15.51 -9.49
N GLY A 39 -11.88 -14.23 -9.79
CA GLY A 39 -12.30 -13.57 -11.02
C GLY A 39 -11.15 -13.14 -11.93
N PRO A 40 -11.46 -12.38 -13.01
CA PRO A 40 -10.45 -11.86 -13.93
C PRO A 40 -9.52 -10.80 -13.30
N GLU A 41 -9.86 -10.23 -12.15
CA GLU A 41 -9.04 -9.25 -11.41
C GLU A 41 -8.06 -9.88 -10.42
N ALA A 42 -8.04 -11.21 -10.27
CA ALA A 42 -7.23 -11.93 -9.27
C ALA A 42 -5.74 -11.60 -9.32
N TRP A 43 -5.25 -11.15 -10.47
CA TRP A 43 -3.87 -10.75 -10.66
C TRP A 43 -3.49 -9.39 -10.07
N LEU A 44 -4.47 -8.50 -9.86
CA LEU A 44 -4.27 -7.15 -9.36
C LEU A 44 -4.33 -7.12 -7.82
N VAL A 45 -5.15 -8.00 -7.26
CA VAL A 45 -5.44 -8.06 -5.82
C VAL A 45 -4.52 -9.08 -5.14
N ARG A 46 -3.89 -8.67 -4.04
CA ARG A 46 -2.97 -9.51 -3.27
C ARG A 46 -3.60 -9.99 -1.97
N ARG A 47 -3.92 -9.07 -1.06
CA ARG A 47 -4.38 -9.39 0.30
C ARG A 47 -5.72 -8.73 0.63
N PHE A 48 -6.40 -9.24 1.65
CA PHE A 48 -7.51 -8.55 2.30
C PHE A 48 -6.99 -7.74 3.49
N ALA A 49 -7.27 -6.44 3.55
CA ALA A 49 -6.90 -5.60 4.68
C ALA A 49 -7.98 -5.68 5.77
N CYS A 50 -7.61 -6.16 6.96
CA CYS A 50 -8.54 -6.38 8.07
C CYS A 50 -7.98 -5.80 9.38
N PRO A 51 -8.77 -5.04 10.17
CA PRO A 51 -8.41 -4.72 11.55
C PRO A 51 -8.12 -6.00 12.34
N VAL A 52 -7.02 -6.03 13.10
CA VAL A 52 -6.65 -7.20 13.92
C VAL A 52 -7.79 -7.60 14.85
N SER A 53 -8.47 -6.63 15.44
CA SER A 53 -9.63 -6.82 16.33
C SER A 53 -10.85 -7.47 15.67
N ARG A 54 -10.88 -7.58 14.34
CA ARG A 54 -11.99 -8.16 13.56
C ARG A 54 -11.59 -9.42 12.80
N LEU A 55 -10.39 -9.96 13.03
CA LEU A 55 -9.91 -11.16 12.31
C LEU A 55 -10.80 -12.39 12.53
N SER A 56 -11.37 -12.57 13.71
CA SER A 56 -12.32 -13.67 13.98
C SER A 56 -13.60 -13.53 13.15
N GLU A 57 -14.13 -12.30 13.01
CA GLU A 57 -15.28 -12.01 12.13
C GLU A 57 -14.93 -12.30 10.67
N PHE A 58 -13.76 -11.87 10.21
CA PHE A 58 -13.26 -12.17 8.87
C PHE A 58 -13.16 -13.69 8.62
N GLY A 59 -12.55 -14.43 9.54
CA GLY A 59 -12.39 -15.87 9.43
C GLY A 59 -13.72 -16.63 9.37
N ALA A 60 -14.74 -16.14 10.09
CA ALA A 60 -16.08 -16.73 10.08
C ALA A 60 -16.81 -16.57 8.74
N GLU A 61 -16.53 -15.50 8.00
CA GLU A 61 -17.08 -15.25 6.66
C GLU A 61 -16.38 -16.05 5.55
N LEU A 62 -15.21 -16.65 5.82
CA LEU A 62 -14.51 -17.46 4.84
C LEU A 62 -15.23 -18.80 4.59
N PRO A 63 -15.39 -19.22 3.31
CA PRO A 63 -16.02 -20.48 3.00
C PRO A 63 -15.24 -21.65 3.62
N ALA A 64 -15.96 -22.60 4.21
CA ALA A 64 -15.38 -23.81 4.81
C ALA A 64 -14.63 -24.65 3.77
N ASP A 65 -15.13 -24.66 2.53
CA ASP A 65 -14.67 -25.52 1.45
C ASP A 65 -14.19 -24.65 0.27
N GLY A 66 -12.95 -24.12 0.31
CA GLY A 66 -12.33 -23.60 -0.93
C GLY A 66 -11.45 -22.35 -0.84
N ALA A 67 -11.48 -21.57 0.24
CA ALA A 67 -10.59 -20.41 0.37
C ALA A 67 -9.27 -20.83 1.03
N ARG A 68 -8.43 -21.61 0.34
CA ARG A 68 -7.08 -21.92 0.82
C ARG A 68 -6.11 -20.84 0.37
N GLY A 69 -5.34 -20.30 1.31
CA GLY A 69 -4.26 -19.37 1.01
C GLY A 69 -4.69 -17.91 0.82
N ILE A 70 -5.74 -17.47 1.53
CA ILE A 70 -6.07 -16.04 1.56
C ILE A 70 -5.03 -15.29 2.38
N GLY A 71 -4.30 -14.38 1.74
CA GLY A 71 -3.37 -13.47 2.41
C GLY A 71 -4.11 -12.31 3.08
N VAL A 72 -3.72 -11.98 4.30
CA VAL A 72 -4.31 -10.88 5.08
C VAL A 72 -3.25 -9.84 5.42
N THR A 73 -3.57 -8.58 5.15
CA THR A 73 -2.88 -7.42 5.71
C THR A 73 -3.60 -7.06 7.01
N ALA A 74 -3.00 -7.39 8.15
CA ALA A 74 -3.59 -7.11 9.44
C ALA A 74 -3.32 -5.65 9.85
N ILE A 75 -4.36 -4.88 10.13
CA ILE A 75 -4.26 -3.48 10.56
C ILE A 75 -4.33 -3.43 12.08
N GLY A 76 -3.18 -3.22 12.70
CA GLY A 76 -3.02 -3.15 14.15
C GLY A 76 -3.73 -1.95 14.77
N ARG A 77 -3.99 -2.04 16.08
CA ARG A 77 -4.64 -0.98 16.86
C ARG A 77 -3.79 0.30 16.93
N GLY A 78 -2.47 0.13 16.93
CA GLY A 78 -1.48 1.21 17.03
C GLY A 78 -1.61 2.02 18.33
N GLY A 79 -1.05 3.23 18.35
CA GLY A 79 -1.18 4.14 19.50
C GLY A 79 -0.53 5.49 19.25
N ASP A 80 -1.08 6.54 19.86
CA ASP A 80 -0.54 7.92 19.78
C ASP A 80 0.53 8.19 20.86
N SER A 81 0.78 7.22 21.75
CA SER A 81 1.84 7.22 22.76
C SER A 81 2.47 5.83 22.86
N LEU A 82 3.69 5.72 23.39
CA LEU A 82 4.32 4.42 23.60
C LEU A 82 3.45 3.45 24.43
N ASP A 83 2.87 3.92 25.54
CA ASP A 83 2.04 3.06 26.41
C ASP A 83 0.81 2.51 25.69
N SER A 84 0.12 3.36 24.93
CA SER A 84 -1.07 2.93 24.16
C SER A 84 -0.69 1.99 23.02
N PHE A 85 0.44 2.24 22.35
CA PHE A 85 0.98 1.38 21.32
C PHE A 85 1.32 -0.02 21.85
N LEU A 86 2.03 -0.11 22.96
CA LEU A 86 2.43 -1.40 23.56
C LEU A 86 1.20 -2.20 24.03
N GLN A 87 0.19 -1.54 24.60
CA GLN A 87 -1.07 -2.19 24.96
C GLN A 87 -1.83 -2.70 23.73
N GLY A 88 -1.88 -1.89 22.66
CA GLY A 88 -2.45 -2.26 21.37
C GLY A 88 -1.75 -3.47 20.76
N LEU A 89 -0.42 -3.44 20.69
CA LEU A 89 0.40 -4.53 20.15
C LEU A 89 0.20 -5.83 20.93
N ALA A 90 0.14 -5.79 22.27
CA ALA A 90 -0.11 -6.97 23.08
C ALA A 90 -1.53 -7.56 22.90
N LEU A 91 -2.53 -6.74 22.58
CA LEU A 91 -3.84 -7.22 22.17
C LEU A 91 -3.79 -7.80 20.76
N ASP A 92 -3.11 -7.12 19.85
CA ASP A 92 -2.99 -7.53 18.45
C ASP A 92 -2.34 -8.92 18.34
N LEU A 93 -1.23 -9.17 19.04
CA LEU A 93 -0.54 -10.46 19.02
C LEU A 93 -1.41 -11.62 19.52
N ARG A 94 -2.26 -11.38 20.53
CA ARG A 94 -3.20 -12.40 21.03
C ARG A 94 -4.29 -12.73 20.02
N ASP A 95 -4.82 -11.73 19.34
CA ASP A 95 -5.83 -11.92 18.31
C ASP A 95 -5.23 -12.60 17.07
N LEU A 96 -3.99 -12.26 16.71
CA LEU A 96 -3.23 -12.91 15.63
C LEU A 96 -3.00 -14.40 15.92
N GLU A 97 -2.57 -14.75 17.14
CA GLU A 97 -2.38 -16.15 17.56
C GLU A 97 -3.71 -16.92 17.54
N SER A 98 -4.78 -16.30 18.05
CA SER A 98 -6.13 -16.90 18.03
C SER A 98 -6.61 -17.14 16.61
N PHE A 99 -6.41 -16.16 15.72
CA PHE A 99 -6.76 -16.27 14.31
C PHE A 99 -5.97 -17.36 13.59
N ALA A 100 -4.66 -17.43 13.81
CA ALA A 100 -3.82 -18.48 13.23
C ALA A 100 -4.25 -19.87 13.69
N SER A 101 -4.61 -20.02 14.97
CA SER A 101 -5.09 -21.30 15.52
C SER A 101 -6.44 -21.74 14.96
N GLU A 102 -7.36 -20.81 14.69
CA GLU A 102 -8.73 -21.14 14.29
C GLU A 102 -8.92 -21.15 12.76
N PHE A 103 -8.18 -20.29 12.03
CA PHE A 103 -8.39 -20.02 10.61
C PHE A 103 -7.14 -20.25 9.74
N GLY A 104 -6.00 -20.66 10.32
CA GLY A 104 -4.70 -20.77 9.63
C GLY A 104 -4.66 -21.69 8.41
N GLU A 105 -5.56 -22.66 8.28
CA GLU A 105 -5.68 -23.50 7.08
C GLU A 105 -6.35 -22.78 5.89
N ARG A 106 -7.11 -21.72 6.17
CA ARG A 106 -7.88 -20.94 5.18
C ARG A 106 -7.20 -19.61 4.86
N ALA A 107 -6.72 -18.91 5.88
CA ALA A 107 -6.12 -17.60 5.73
C ALA A 107 -4.89 -17.42 6.61
N ALA A 108 -3.94 -16.63 6.13
CA ALA A 108 -2.71 -16.31 6.84
C ALA A 108 -2.50 -14.80 6.87
N VAL A 109 -2.08 -14.28 8.02
CA VAL A 109 -1.60 -12.90 8.12
C VAL A 109 -0.22 -12.84 7.51
N GLU A 110 -0.10 -12.17 6.36
CA GLU A 110 1.17 -12.03 5.65
C GLU A 110 1.95 -10.82 6.12
N CYS A 111 1.26 -9.78 6.61
CA CYS A 111 1.92 -8.62 7.18
C CYS A 111 1.04 -7.89 8.20
N LEU A 112 1.69 -7.15 9.11
CA LEU A 112 1.06 -6.31 10.13
C LEU A 112 1.37 -4.83 9.87
N GLU A 113 0.34 -4.00 9.66
CA GLU A 113 0.49 -2.56 9.62
C GLU A 113 0.19 -1.96 10.98
N ALA A 114 1.03 -1.04 11.47
CA ALA A 114 0.85 -0.43 12.78
C ALA A 114 0.98 1.09 12.71
N ARG A 115 -0.02 1.80 13.26
CA ARG A 115 0.11 3.24 13.50
C ARG A 115 1.06 3.47 14.68
N THR A 116 2.21 4.08 14.42
CA THR A 116 3.22 4.38 15.44
C THR A 116 3.04 5.78 16.05
N PRO A 117 3.54 6.01 17.28
CA PRO A 117 3.49 7.33 17.91
C PRO A 117 4.23 8.41 17.11
N PRO A 118 3.74 9.66 17.10
CA PRO A 118 4.33 10.74 16.30
C PRO A 118 5.56 11.39 16.95
N ASN A 119 5.88 11.13 18.22
CA ASN A 119 7.12 11.64 18.81
C ASN A 119 8.30 10.72 18.44
N ALA A 120 9.49 11.27 18.18
CA ALA A 120 10.65 10.51 17.74
C ALA A 120 11.11 9.40 18.72
N ARG A 121 11.15 9.69 20.03
CA ARG A 121 11.56 8.73 21.07
C ARG A 121 10.58 7.56 21.19
N ASP A 122 9.29 7.85 21.22
CA ASP A 122 8.23 6.84 21.31
C ASP A 122 8.15 6.03 20.02
N PHE A 123 8.40 6.66 18.87
CA PHE A 123 8.49 5.99 17.57
C PHE A 123 9.60 4.93 17.55
N GLU A 124 10.82 5.30 17.96
CA GLU A 124 11.95 4.36 18.01
C GLU A 124 11.65 3.16 18.94
N ALA A 125 11.10 3.43 20.13
CA ALA A 125 10.71 2.39 21.07
C ALA A 125 9.57 1.49 20.53
N ALA A 126 8.59 2.08 19.82
CA ALA A 126 7.52 1.35 19.17
C ALA A 126 8.03 0.46 18.03
N LEU A 127 8.97 0.94 17.21
CA LEU A 127 9.64 0.16 16.17
C LEU A 127 10.38 -1.04 16.75
N GLN A 128 11.17 -0.84 17.81
CA GLN A 128 11.85 -1.95 18.50
C GLN A 128 10.85 -3.00 18.98
N ALA A 129 9.75 -2.58 19.60
CA ALA A 129 8.72 -3.48 20.08
C ALA A 129 8.03 -4.25 18.94
N LEU A 130 7.67 -3.56 17.85
CA LEU A 130 7.05 -4.15 16.67
C LEU A 130 7.96 -5.20 16.01
N SER A 131 9.22 -4.83 15.74
CA SER A 131 10.23 -5.70 15.13
C SER A 131 10.52 -6.94 15.99
N SER A 132 10.54 -6.80 17.32
CA SER A 132 10.85 -7.91 18.22
C SER A 132 9.68 -8.86 18.46
N ALA A 133 8.44 -8.37 18.37
CA ALA A 133 7.27 -9.11 18.79
C ALA A 133 6.52 -9.79 17.63
N PHE A 134 6.70 -9.33 16.40
CA PHE A 134 6.10 -9.93 15.21
C PHE A 134 7.18 -10.51 14.30
N GLU A 135 7.14 -11.83 14.08
CA GLU A 135 8.17 -12.54 13.30
C GLU A 135 8.03 -12.34 11.77
N GLY A 136 6.86 -11.87 11.29
CA GLY A 136 6.62 -11.59 9.88
C GLY A 136 6.95 -10.16 9.48
N ASP A 137 6.55 -9.80 8.25
CA ASP A 137 6.73 -8.44 7.73
C ASP A 137 5.78 -7.46 8.41
N ALA A 138 6.30 -6.50 9.15
CA ALA A 138 5.54 -5.40 9.71
C ALA A 138 5.73 -4.12 8.89
N PHE A 139 4.77 -3.21 8.93
CA PHE A 139 4.89 -1.89 8.31
C PHE A 139 4.50 -0.80 9.31
N ALA A 140 5.45 0.08 9.62
CA ALA A 140 5.25 1.18 10.55
C ALA A 140 4.72 2.42 9.83
N GLU A 141 3.58 2.97 10.29
CA GLU A 141 3.02 4.20 9.75
C GLU A 141 3.87 5.41 10.13
N VAL A 142 4.56 5.98 9.15
CA VAL A 142 5.20 7.29 9.29
C VAL A 142 4.19 8.38 8.94
N GLY A 143 4.12 9.41 9.77
CA GLY A 143 3.36 10.62 9.48
C GLY A 143 4.16 11.59 8.61
N TRP A 144 3.49 12.66 8.17
CA TRP A 144 4.08 13.71 7.32
C TRP A 144 4.61 14.90 8.13
N GLU A 145 4.73 14.77 9.45
CA GLU A 145 5.46 15.71 10.27
C GLU A 145 6.96 15.73 9.95
N GLU A 146 7.67 16.74 10.46
CA GLU A 146 9.13 16.85 10.31
C GLU A 146 9.85 15.57 10.79
N GLY A 147 10.96 15.24 10.13
CA GLY A 147 11.82 14.11 10.48
C GLY A 147 11.46 12.78 9.82
N ILE A 148 10.77 12.78 8.68
CA ILE A 148 10.50 11.55 7.91
C ILE A 148 11.79 10.78 7.57
N SER A 149 12.86 11.51 7.24
CA SER A 149 14.16 10.92 6.93
C SER A 149 14.77 10.14 8.09
N ASP A 150 14.74 10.73 9.28
CA ASP A 150 15.25 10.08 10.50
C ASP A 150 14.43 8.83 10.83
N ARG A 151 13.10 8.88 10.61
CA ARG A 151 12.22 7.72 10.81
C ARG A 151 12.52 6.59 9.83
N LEU A 152 12.73 6.91 8.56
CA LEU A 152 13.09 5.90 7.55
C LEU A 152 14.45 5.29 7.86
N ALA A 153 15.43 6.07 8.29
CA ALA A 153 16.72 5.55 8.76
C ALA A 153 16.56 4.56 9.93
N LEU A 154 15.71 4.88 10.91
CA LEU A 154 15.40 3.96 12.02
C LEU A 154 14.68 2.68 11.56
N ILE A 155 13.82 2.77 10.55
CA ILE A 155 13.16 1.60 9.95
C ILE A 155 14.17 0.71 9.22
N ALA A 156 15.12 1.29 8.47
CA ALA A 156 16.15 0.55 7.74
C ALA A 156 17.02 -0.34 8.64
N GLU A 157 17.15 0.00 9.92
CA GLU A 157 17.85 -0.82 10.92
C GLU A 157 17.09 -2.11 11.30
N ARG A 158 15.85 -2.29 10.80
CA ARG A 158 14.92 -3.37 11.18
C ARG A 158 14.56 -4.21 9.96
N PRO A 159 15.17 -5.41 9.79
CA PRO A 159 15.03 -6.18 8.56
C PRO A 159 13.61 -6.68 8.27
N ASN A 160 12.75 -6.76 9.29
CA ASN A 160 11.35 -7.20 9.17
C ASN A 160 10.33 -6.05 9.25
N VAL A 161 10.77 -4.79 9.20
CA VAL A 161 9.88 -3.63 9.26
C VAL A 161 10.05 -2.78 8.01
N GLY A 162 8.97 -2.65 7.25
CA GLY A 162 8.82 -1.69 6.17
C GLY A 162 8.21 -0.37 6.62
N ALA A 163 8.22 0.61 5.72
CA ALA A 163 7.59 1.90 5.94
C ALA A 163 6.15 1.91 5.40
N LYS A 164 5.25 2.64 6.05
CA LYS A 164 3.90 2.83 5.53
C LYS A 164 3.52 4.28 5.65
N ALA A 165 2.93 4.84 4.60
CA ALA A 165 2.47 6.21 4.61
C ALA A 165 1.03 6.32 4.08
N ARG A 166 0.34 7.40 4.44
CA ARG A 166 -0.99 7.72 3.92
C ARG A 166 -0.87 8.74 2.81
N THR A 167 -1.64 8.61 1.75
CA THR A 167 -1.73 9.60 0.66
C THR A 167 -3.11 10.26 0.58
N GLY A 168 -3.96 10.01 1.58
CA GLY A 168 -5.24 10.68 1.79
C GLY A 168 -5.97 10.17 3.03
N GLY A 169 -7.26 10.50 3.13
CA GLY A 169 -8.19 9.92 4.11
C GLY A 169 -8.17 10.53 5.51
N LEU A 170 -7.24 11.44 5.81
CA LEU A 170 -7.21 12.24 7.05
C LEU A 170 -6.98 13.72 6.68
N PRO A 171 -7.97 14.62 6.86
CA PRO A 171 -7.91 15.99 6.34
C PRO A 171 -6.65 16.78 6.72
N ASP A 172 -6.15 16.62 7.95
CA ASP A 172 -5.05 17.45 8.47
C ASP A 172 -3.67 16.77 8.45
N ARG A 173 -3.59 15.48 8.09
CA ARG A 173 -2.36 14.68 8.23
C ARG A 173 -2.22 13.50 7.27
N GLY A 174 -3.13 13.37 6.31
CA GLY A 174 -3.17 12.25 5.37
C GLY A 174 -2.68 12.58 3.96
N TYR A 175 -2.58 13.86 3.60
CA TYR A 175 -2.31 14.31 2.23
C TYR A 175 -0.91 14.92 2.13
N PRO A 176 0.12 14.17 1.71
CA PRO A 176 1.47 14.71 1.52
C PRO A 176 1.51 15.65 0.33
N SER A 177 2.41 16.64 0.39
CA SER A 177 2.83 17.33 -0.83
C SER A 177 3.57 16.36 -1.76
N ALA A 178 3.69 16.69 -3.05
CA ALA A 178 4.51 15.90 -3.97
C ALA A 178 5.97 15.83 -3.53
N ARG A 179 6.46 16.87 -2.87
CA ARG A 179 7.81 16.90 -2.30
C ARG A 179 7.97 15.91 -1.15
N ASP A 180 7.04 15.89 -0.18
CA ASP A 180 7.13 14.98 0.97
C ASP A 180 7.04 13.52 0.52
N LEU A 181 6.14 13.24 -0.43
CA LEU A 181 6.04 11.90 -1.02
C LEU A 181 7.29 11.55 -1.84
N ALA A 182 7.88 12.50 -2.56
CA ALA A 182 9.14 12.27 -3.28
C ALA A 182 10.31 11.96 -2.33
N GLU A 183 10.43 12.69 -1.21
CA GLU A 183 11.43 12.43 -0.17
C GLU A 183 11.25 11.04 0.46
N PHE A 184 10.00 10.63 0.69
CA PHE A 184 9.67 9.29 1.16
C PHE A 184 10.05 8.20 0.15
N LEU A 185 9.68 8.36 -1.13
CA LEU A 185 9.98 7.38 -2.18
C LEU A 185 11.48 7.24 -2.39
N GLN A 186 12.21 8.35 -2.51
CA GLN A 186 13.66 8.37 -2.67
C GLN A 186 14.33 7.59 -1.54
N GLN A 187 14.07 7.98 -0.29
CA GLN A 187 14.75 7.38 0.85
C GLN A 187 14.36 5.92 1.09
N SER A 188 13.10 5.56 0.88
CA SER A 188 12.69 4.16 1.01
C SER A 188 13.37 3.29 -0.04
N ILE A 189 13.55 3.80 -1.26
CA ILE A 189 14.27 3.09 -2.33
C ILE A 189 15.77 3.03 -2.04
N ASP A 190 16.41 4.15 -1.70
CA ASP A 190 17.85 4.24 -1.44
C ASP A 190 18.30 3.40 -0.23
N LEU A 191 17.41 3.25 0.76
CA LEU A 191 17.64 2.42 1.95
C LEU A 191 17.09 0.99 1.81
N GLU A 192 16.56 0.63 0.63
CA GLU A 192 15.95 -0.68 0.34
C GLU A 192 14.84 -1.08 1.34
N ILE A 193 14.09 -0.10 1.86
CA ILE A 193 12.99 -0.31 2.81
C ILE A 193 11.72 -0.65 2.03
N PRO A 194 11.11 -1.83 2.22
CA PRO A 194 9.80 -2.13 1.65
C PRO A 194 8.77 -1.13 2.15
N PHE A 195 7.92 -0.62 1.26
CA PHE A 195 6.95 0.39 1.65
C PHE A 195 5.52 0.17 1.14
N LYS A 196 4.58 0.79 1.85
CA LYS A 196 3.17 0.80 1.48
C LYS A 196 2.59 2.19 1.48
N LEU A 197 1.76 2.47 0.49
CA LEU A 197 0.97 3.70 0.44
C LEU A 197 -0.52 3.35 0.55
N THR A 198 -1.24 4.11 1.35
CA THR A 198 -2.64 3.79 1.66
C THR A 198 -3.49 5.04 1.60
N ALA A 199 -4.76 4.88 1.26
CA ALA A 199 -5.76 5.95 1.12
C ALA A 199 -5.41 6.98 0.02
N GLY A 200 -6.34 7.24 -0.90
CA GLY A 200 -6.22 8.31 -1.89
C GLY A 200 -5.66 7.92 -3.26
N LEU A 201 -5.06 6.73 -3.42
CA LEU A 201 -4.51 6.25 -4.70
C LEU A 201 -5.56 5.52 -5.56
N HIS A 202 -6.67 6.20 -5.86
CA HIS A 202 -7.79 5.64 -6.64
C HIS A 202 -7.65 5.87 -8.16
N HIS A 203 -7.09 7.03 -8.52
CA HIS A 203 -6.97 7.46 -9.91
C HIS A 203 -5.56 7.18 -10.45
N PRO A 204 -5.40 6.88 -11.76
CA PRO A 204 -4.10 6.56 -12.35
C PRO A 204 -3.13 7.73 -12.26
N PHE A 205 -3.62 8.94 -12.54
CA PHE A 205 -2.81 10.15 -12.61
C PHE A 205 -3.20 11.20 -11.58
N CYS A 206 -2.30 12.16 -11.36
CA CYS A 206 -2.48 13.28 -10.46
C CYS A 206 -3.72 14.09 -10.88
N HIS A 207 -4.54 14.47 -9.90
CA HIS A 207 -5.83 15.11 -10.14
C HIS A 207 -6.20 15.98 -8.93
N ASP A 208 -7.23 16.81 -9.09
CA ASP A 208 -7.82 17.54 -7.98
C ASP A 208 -9.03 16.75 -7.47
N ASP A 209 -9.10 16.50 -6.17
CA ASP A 209 -10.22 15.83 -5.54
C ASP A 209 -11.49 16.74 -5.52
N PRO A 210 -12.67 16.22 -5.15
CA PRO A 210 -13.90 17.03 -5.12
C PRO A 210 -13.85 18.27 -4.22
N GLU A 211 -12.94 18.29 -3.24
CA GLU A 211 -12.70 19.46 -2.38
C GLU A 211 -11.60 20.39 -2.93
N GLY A 212 -11.08 20.13 -4.13
CA GLY A 212 -10.08 20.92 -4.81
C GLY A 212 -8.66 20.71 -4.30
N ARG A 213 -8.38 19.64 -3.55
CA ARG A 213 -7.02 19.30 -3.12
C ARG A 213 -6.33 18.44 -4.18
N ARG A 214 -5.07 18.77 -4.45
CA ARG A 214 -4.22 17.97 -5.34
C ARG A 214 -3.96 16.59 -4.71
N SER A 215 -4.28 15.53 -5.42
CA SER A 215 -4.12 14.14 -5.01
C SER A 215 -3.21 13.38 -5.99
N HIS A 216 -2.45 12.42 -5.45
CA HIS A 216 -1.47 11.65 -6.22
C HIS A 216 -2.13 10.51 -6.99
N GLY A 217 -1.62 10.20 -8.19
CA GLY A 217 -2.06 9.06 -8.98
C GLY A 217 -1.22 7.82 -8.71
N PHE A 218 -1.83 6.62 -8.72
CA PHE A 218 -1.08 5.38 -8.48
C PHE A 218 -0.05 5.10 -9.58
N LEU A 219 -0.30 5.46 -10.84
CA LEU A 219 0.68 5.33 -11.92
C LEU A 219 1.79 6.38 -11.80
N ASN A 220 1.50 7.60 -11.32
CA ASN A 220 2.56 8.57 -11.04
C ASN A 220 3.53 8.02 -9.99
N VAL A 221 3.01 7.49 -8.88
CA VAL A 221 3.83 6.90 -7.81
C VAL A 221 4.68 5.76 -8.34
N LEU A 222 4.06 4.82 -9.07
CA LEU A 222 4.74 3.66 -9.61
C LEU A 222 5.84 4.05 -10.63
N ALA A 223 5.53 4.98 -11.53
CA ALA A 223 6.49 5.49 -12.50
C ALA A 223 7.62 6.27 -11.82
N ALA A 224 7.31 7.13 -10.85
CA ALA A 224 8.30 7.93 -10.12
C ALA A 224 9.27 7.03 -9.34
N ALA A 225 8.74 6.03 -8.63
CA ALA A 225 9.55 5.02 -7.93
C ALA A 225 10.45 4.23 -8.89
N ALA A 226 9.92 3.75 -10.01
CA ALA A 226 10.69 2.96 -10.97
C ALA A 226 11.73 3.80 -11.74
N LEU A 227 11.42 5.07 -12.05
CA LEU A 227 12.39 5.97 -12.67
C LEU A 227 13.48 6.38 -11.68
N HIS A 228 13.16 6.56 -10.41
CA HIS A 228 14.19 6.80 -9.39
C HIS A 228 15.09 5.56 -9.21
N TRP A 229 14.51 4.36 -9.18
CA TRP A 229 15.29 3.11 -9.15
C TRP A 229 16.28 3.01 -10.32
N GLU A 230 15.83 3.37 -11.54
CA GLU A 230 16.65 3.30 -12.75
C GLU A 230 17.69 4.43 -12.87
N HIS A 231 17.29 5.67 -12.58
CA HIS A 231 18.04 6.88 -12.93
C HIS A 231 18.56 7.68 -11.75
N GLN A 232 18.27 7.27 -10.51
CA GLN A 232 18.69 7.97 -9.30
C GLN A 232 18.19 9.42 -9.27
N LEU A 233 16.91 9.61 -9.63
CA LEU A 233 16.27 10.93 -9.68
C LEU A 233 16.39 11.67 -8.35
N SER A 234 16.56 12.99 -8.44
CA SER A 234 16.45 13.90 -7.30
C SER A 234 15.00 14.02 -6.80
N VAL A 235 14.83 14.48 -5.55
CA VAL A 235 13.50 14.75 -4.97
C VAL A 235 12.63 15.63 -5.88
N SER A 236 13.22 16.66 -6.48
CA SER A 236 12.49 17.57 -7.36
C SER A 236 12.04 16.92 -8.67
N GLU A 237 12.84 16.00 -9.22
CA GLU A 237 12.45 15.25 -10.42
C GLU A 237 11.36 14.21 -10.11
N ILE A 238 11.46 13.51 -8.97
CA ILE A 238 10.42 12.60 -8.50
C ILE A 238 9.11 13.37 -8.28
N ALA A 239 9.16 14.53 -7.62
CA ALA A 239 7.99 15.37 -7.39
C ALA A 239 7.35 15.83 -8.72
N ALA A 240 8.15 16.15 -9.74
CA ALA A 240 7.64 16.49 -11.07
C ALA A 240 6.87 15.33 -11.72
N VAL A 241 7.33 14.08 -11.56
CA VAL A 241 6.59 12.90 -12.03
C VAL A 241 5.29 12.73 -11.25
N LEU A 242 5.30 12.98 -9.94
CA LEU A 242 4.13 12.90 -9.06
C LEU A 242 3.04 13.92 -9.39
N GLU A 243 3.43 15.14 -9.78
CA GLU A 243 2.52 16.25 -10.08
C GLU A 243 1.94 16.20 -11.49
N ASP A 244 2.53 15.42 -12.40
CA ASP A 244 2.10 15.38 -13.80
C ASP A 244 0.72 14.72 -13.96
N SER A 245 -0.24 15.51 -14.41
CA SER A 245 -1.61 15.08 -14.67
C SER A 245 -1.90 14.80 -16.14
N GLU A 246 -0.92 14.88 -17.05
CA GLU A 246 -1.10 14.63 -18.48
C GLU A 246 -0.79 13.17 -18.82
N PRO A 247 -1.81 12.33 -19.10
CA PRO A 247 -1.60 10.92 -19.43
C PRO A 247 -0.66 10.71 -20.63
N GLY A 248 -0.66 11.63 -21.60
CA GLY A 248 0.18 11.55 -22.80
C GLY A 248 1.68 11.62 -22.54
N HIS A 249 2.12 12.10 -21.36
CA HIS A 249 3.52 12.08 -20.96
C HIS A 249 4.00 10.70 -20.51
N PHE A 250 3.08 9.82 -20.13
CA PHE A 250 3.38 8.46 -19.67
C PHE A 250 3.22 7.45 -20.79
N ARG A 251 4.21 6.58 -20.94
CA ARG A 251 4.22 5.52 -21.95
C ARG A 251 4.37 4.17 -21.28
N PHE A 252 3.53 3.22 -21.67
CA PHE A 252 3.62 1.83 -21.26
C PHE A 252 3.65 0.96 -22.52
N GLU A 253 4.71 0.18 -22.67
CA GLU A 253 4.93 -0.73 -23.80
C GLU A 253 5.14 -2.17 -23.32
N ASP A 254 5.55 -3.08 -24.20
CA ASP A 254 5.74 -4.48 -23.81
C ASP A 254 7.08 -4.73 -23.12
N THR A 255 8.10 -3.90 -23.36
CA THR A 255 9.45 -4.06 -22.77
C THR A 255 9.94 -2.83 -22.03
N ALA A 256 9.23 -1.70 -22.12
CA ALA A 256 9.64 -0.43 -21.54
C ALA A 256 8.44 0.37 -21.02
N PHE A 257 8.74 1.28 -20.11
CA PHE A 257 7.83 2.34 -19.69
C PHE A 257 8.60 3.66 -19.71
N GLY A 258 7.89 4.78 -19.65
CA GLY A 258 8.56 6.08 -19.57
C GLY A 258 7.66 7.22 -19.18
N TRP A 259 8.30 8.33 -18.85
CA TRP A 259 7.71 9.62 -18.56
C TRP A 259 8.57 10.66 -19.27
N THR A 260 7.94 11.55 -20.06
CA THR A 260 8.64 12.55 -20.88
C THR A 260 9.80 11.94 -21.71
N ASP A 261 11.02 12.33 -21.43
CA ASP A 261 12.28 11.91 -22.03
C ASP A 261 12.96 10.74 -21.28
N LEU A 262 12.48 10.39 -20.09
CA LEU A 262 12.97 9.26 -19.31
C LEU A 262 12.26 7.96 -19.66
N SER A 263 12.96 6.84 -19.52
CA SER A 263 12.41 5.51 -19.72
C SER A 263 13.10 4.48 -18.84
N GLY A 264 12.39 3.43 -18.47
CA GLY A 264 12.92 2.27 -17.76
C GLY A 264 12.45 0.96 -18.39
N SER A 265 13.10 -0.13 -18.02
CA SER A 265 12.79 -1.46 -18.55
C SER A 265 11.65 -2.15 -17.78
N ILE A 266 11.06 -3.19 -18.36
CA ILE A 266 10.12 -4.05 -17.62
C ILE A 266 10.82 -4.78 -16.47
N GLU A 267 12.11 -5.06 -16.59
CA GLU A 267 12.93 -5.65 -15.53
C GLU A 267 13.02 -4.71 -14.31
N THR A 268 13.27 -3.41 -14.53
CA THR A 268 13.22 -2.36 -13.49
C THR A 268 11.90 -2.39 -12.73
N VAL A 269 10.78 -2.53 -13.44
CA VAL A 269 9.45 -2.61 -12.83
C VAL A 269 9.34 -3.87 -11.96
N ARG A 270 9.78 -5.03 -12.46
CA ARG A 270 9.72 -6.29 -11.72
C ARG A 270 10.58 -6.25 -10.46
N ASP A 271 11.77 -5.67 -10.54
CA ASP A 271 12.68 -5.56 -9.40
C ASP A 271 12.08 -4.66 -8.30
N LEU A 272 11.58 -3.48 -8.68
CA LEU A 272 10.87 -2.58 -7.75
C LEU A 272 9.65 -3.27 -7.11
N ARG A 273 8.81 -3.92 -7.92
CA ARG A 273 7.56 -4.56 -7.46
C ARG A 273 7.82 -5.78 -6.58
N GLY A 274 8.90 -6.51 -6.84
CA GLY A 274 9.33 -7.65 -6.03
C GLY A 274 9.82 -7.25 -4.64
N ALA A 275 10.36 -6.03 -4.49
CA ALA A 275 11.02 -5.60 -3.28
C ALA A 275 10.21 -4.59 -2.44
N LEU A 276 9.46 -3.67 -3.05
CA LEU A 276 9.23 -2.39 -2.37
C LEU A 276 7.81 -1.83 -2.27
N LEU A 277 6.79 -2.31 -2.99
CA LEU A 277 5.52 -1.55 -3.03
C LEU A 277 4.25 -2.40 -3.00
N THR A 278 3.29 -2.03 -2.15
CA THR A 278 1.87 -2.35 -2.33
C THR A 278 1.00 -1.16 -1.92
N ILE A 279 -0.21 -1.05 -2.46
CA ILE A 279 -1.16 0.00 -2.10
C ILE A 279 -2.40 -0.57 -1.42
N GLY A 280 -2.92 0.14 -0.43
CA GLY A 280 -4.24 -0.14 0.14
C GLY A 280 -5.32 0.61 -0.63
N SER A 281 -6.30 -0.10 -1.20
CA SER A 281 -7.44 0.50 -1.89
C SER A 281 -8.76 -0.14 -1.49
N CYS A 282 -9.79 0.67 -1.24
CA CYS A 282 -11.13 0.16 -0.94
C CYS A 282 -11.92 -0.26 -2.20
N SER A 283 -11.39 0.02 -3.40
CA SER A 283 -11.99 -0.31 -4.68
C SER A 283 -10.94 -0.89 -5.63
N VAL A 284 -11.33 -1.93 -6.37
CA VAL A 284 -10.54 -2.51 -7.46
C VAL A 284 -11.13 -2.12 -8.81
N ASP A 285 -12.46 -1.99 -8.88
CA ASP A 285 -13.17 -1.66 -10.12
C ASP A 285 -12.86 -0.23 -10.56
N GLU A 286 -12.84 0.74 -9.64
CA GLU A 286 -12.59 2.18 -9.94
C GLU A 286 -11.22 2.42 -10.61
N PRO A 287 -10.08 1.93 -10.09
CA PRO A 287 -8.80 2.01 -10.80
C PRO A 287 -8.82 1.38 -12.20
N LEU A 288 -9.54 0.27 -12.39
CA LEU A 288 -9.61 -0.42 -13.67
C LEU A 288 -10.50 0.31 -14.69
N GLU A 289 -11.61 0.88 -14.23
CA GLU A 289 -12.50 1.74 -15.02
C GLU A 289 -11.76 2.97 -15.53
N ASP A 290 -10.98 3.62 -14.67
CA ASP A 290 -10.17 4.76 -15.05
C ASP A 290 -9.10 4.39 -16.08
N LEU A 291 -8.38 3.28 -15.87
CA LEU A 291 -7.42 2.77 -16.85
C LEU A 291 -8.09 2.45 -18.19
N ALA A 292 -9.31 1.92 -18.19
CA ALA A 292 -10.06 1.65 -19.41
C ALA A 292 -10.50 2.95 -20.12
N SER A 293 -10.94 3.96 -19.36
CA SER A 293 -11.32 5.27 -19.92
C SER A 293 -10.14 5.98 -20.61
N LEU A 294 -8.92 5.73 -20.12
CA LEU A 294 -7.66 6.23 -20.70
C LEU A 294 -7.12 5.34 -21.83
N GLY A 295 -7.81 4.24 -22.18
CA GLY A 295 -7.37 3.29 -23.21
C GLY A 295 -6.14 2.44 -22.82
N LEU A 296 -5.79 2.41 -21.53
CA LEU A 296 -4.65 1.65 -20.98
C LEU A 296 -5.02 0.20 -20.64
N ALA A 297 -6.29 -0.03 -20.29
CA ALA A 297 -6.87 -1.35 -20.06
C ALA A 297 -8.03 -1.65 -21.03
N ALA A 298 -8.40 -2.92 -21.14
CA ALA A 298 -9.65 -3.28 -21.81
C ALA A 298 -10.83 -2.86 -20.93
N PRO A 299 -11.99 -2.49 -21.51
CA PRO A 299 -13.19 -2.25 -20.72
C PRO A 299 -13.55 -3.49 -19.91
N GLN A 300 -13.95 -3.32 -18.66
CA GLN A 300 -14.53 -4.42 -17.89
C GLN A 300 -15.82 -4.88 -18.58
N THR A 301 -15.95 -6.19 -18.79
CA THR A 301 -17.20 -6.75 -19.30
C THR A 301 -18.12 -6.96 -18.10
N PRO A 302 -19.38 -6.50 -18.14
CA PRO A 302 -20.31 -6.61 -17.01
C PRO A 302 -20.66 -8.06 -16.65
#